data_AF-A0A7J4K3Z8-F1
#
_entry.id   AF-A0A7J4K3Z8-F1
#
_cell.length_a   1.000
_cell.length_b   1.000
_cell.length_c   1.000
_cell.angle_alpha   90.00
_cell.angle_beta   90.00
_cell.angle_gamma   90.00
#
_symmetry.space_group_name_H-M   'P 1'
#
loop_
_entity.id
_entity.type
_entity.pdbx_description
1 polymer ?
#
loop_
_entity_poly.entity_id
_entity_poly.type
_entity_poly.pdbx_seq_one_letter_code
_entity_poly.pdbx_strand_id
1 'polypeptide(L)'
;MLIFIPISAFLYLGAFPPLYIFASSVLALIALSAKLGEATEEIAKHVGENVGAMLNATFGNATELIIALIAIKEGLFEVVKASITGSIIGNMLFVLGASLLLGGIKYKQMKFNSHAAGMNASMLLIAVFALMIPSIFFNVGGMIGANGITTPIHKENLEALSIGISVLVILVYLLSLVFSFKTHSYLFRTKEEAGVEKKWSKEVSVAVLVIATVLIAGMAEIFISSIEPIIHEFNLPEIFVGAIIIAIVGNAAEHMTAVTFALKNKIDMSISITVGSSIQIAMFIAPLLVLVSAWIGKPMDLAFNIFEVLAVFGSVLVVNELTSDGETNWFEGAQLLVVYLILAVMFFLL
;
A
#
# COMPACT_ATOMS: atom_id res chain seq x y z
N MET A 1 15.16 -8.12 -14.27
CA MET A 1 14.19 -8.96 -13.52
C MET A 1 13.06 -9.51 -14.39
N LEU A 2 12.71 -8.93 -15.56
CA LEU A 2 11.64 -9.48 -16.42
C LEU A 2 11.83 -10.95 -16.88
N ILE A 3 13.07 -11.45 -16.92
CA ILE A 3 13.36 -12.87 -17.21
C ILE A 3 12.71 -13.83 -16.19
N PHE A 4 12.38 -13.34 -14.99
CA PHE A 4 11.70 -14.15 -13.99
C PHE A 4 10.25 -14.48 -14.35
N ILE A 5 9.63 -13.79 -15.31
CA ILE A 5 8.28 -14.11 -15.80
C ILE A 5 8.25 -15.52 -16.44
N PRO A 6 9.02 -15.81 -17.50
CA PRO A 6 9.05 -17.16 -18.07
C PRO A 6 9.67 -18.20 -17.13
N ILE A 7 10.62 -17.81 -16.25
CA ILE A 7 11.18 -18.73 -15.24
C ILE A 7 10.09 -19.16 -14.25
N SER A 8 9.32 -18.21 -13.71
CA SER A 8 8.23 -18.48 -12.78
C SER A 8 7.18 -19.40 -13.41
N ALA A 9 6.77 -19.11 -14.64
CA ALA A 9 5.85 -19.96 -15.40
C ALA A 9 6.40 -21.38 -15.61
N PHE A 10 7.68 -21.51 -15.97
CA PHE A 10 8.32 -22.82 -16.12
C PHE A 10 8.37 -23.61 -14.81
N LEU A 11 8.76 -22.96 -13.71
CA LEU A 11 8.82 -23.58 -12.39
C LEU A 11 7.43 -24.01 -11.90
N TYR A 12 6.43 -23.19 -12.14
CA TYR A 12 5.03 -23.47 -11.80
C TYR A 12 4.49 -24.67 -12.59
N LEU A 13 4.63 -24.66 -13.92
CA LEU A 13 4.16 -25.75 -14.79
C LEU A 13 4.91 -27.06 -14.55
N GLY A 14 6.19 -26.97 -14.17
CA GLY A 14 7.00 -28.13 -13.81
C GLY A 14 6.80 -28.64 -12.38
N ALA A 15 5.90 -28.02 -11.59
CA ALA A 15 5.64 -28.35 -10.19
C ALA A 15 6.93 -28.43 -9.34
N PHE A 16 7.84 -27.47 -9.56
CA PHE A 16 9.07 -27.34 -8.76
C PHE A 16 8.75 -26.95 -7.30
N PRO A 17 9.71 -27.06 -6.37
CA PRO A 17 9.46 -26.74 -4.97
C PRO A 17 8.88 -25.32 -4.78
N PRO A 18 7.89 -25.14 -3.87
CA PRO A 18 7.17 -23.88 -3.73
C PRO A 18 8.05 -22.67 -3.48
N LEU A 19 9.17 -22.83 -2.75
CA LEU A 19 10.13 -21.74 -2.50
C LEU A 19 10.66 -21.10 -3.79
N TYR A 20 10.95 -21.89 -4.82
CA TYR A 20 11.47 -21.36 -6.08
C TYR A 20 10.37 -20.68 -6.89
N ILE A 21 9.15 -21.22 -6.87
CA ILE A 21 7.98 -20.60 -7.51
C ILE A 21 7.67 -19.26 -6.83
N PHE A 22 7.65 -19.25 -5.50
CA PHE A 22 7.45 -18.06 -4.70
C PHE A 22 8.52 -17.00 -4.97
N ALA A 23 9.81 -17.34 -4.83
CA ALA A 23 10.88 -16.38 -5.03
C ALA A 23 10.95 -15.83 -6.47
N SER A 24 10.75 -16.69 -7.47
CA SER A 24 10.76 -16.25 -8.87
C SER A 24 9.54 -15.39 -9.23
N SER A 25 8.35 -15.72 -8.73
CA SER A 25 7.14 -14.95 -8.97
C SER A 25 7.20 -13.57 -8.29
N VAL A 26 7.77 -13.47 -7.08
CA VAL A 26 8.07 -12.19 -6.42
C VAL A 26 8.96 -11.29 -7.29
N LEU A 27 10.08 -11.83 -7.80
CA LEU A 27 11.00 -11.05 -8.63
C LEU A 27 10.36 -10.61 -9.96
N ALA A 28 9.47 -11.44 -10.51
CA ALA A 28 8.69 -11.09 -11.69
C ALA A 28 7.69 -9.96 -11.40
N LEU A 29 6.95 -10.04 -10.29
CA LEU A 29 5.96 -9.04 -9.86
C LEU A 29 6.61 -7.68 -9.58
N ILE A 30 7.75 -7.64 -8.89
CA ILE A 30 8.51 -6.39 -8.67
C ILE A 30 8.87 -5.72 -10.00
N ALA A 31 9.35 -6.51 -10.97
CA ALA A 31 9.74 -6.00 -12.28
C ALA A 31 8.55 -5.46 -13.08
N LEU A 32 7.41 -6.16 -13.02
CA LEU A 32 6.19 -5.78 -13.72
C LEU A 32 5.53 -4.56 -13.08
N SER A 33 5.50 -4.49 -11.74
CA SER A 33 5.00 -3.33 -10.99
C SER A 33 5.78 -2.06 -11.38
N ALA A 34 7.11 -2.17 -11.52
CA ALA A 34 7.93 -1.06 -12.01
C ALA A 34 7.54 -0.61 -13.43
N LYS A 35 7.25 -1.55 -14.34
CA LYS A 35 6.79 -1.21 -15.69
C LYS A 35 5.38 -0.63 -15.74
N LEU A 36 4.50 -1.08 -14.86
CA LEU A 36 3.17 -0.52 -14.72
C LEU A 36 3.23 0.91 -14.17
N GLY A 37 4.07 1.17 -13.17
CA GLY A 37 4.33 2.51 -12.65
C GLY A 37 4.92 3.46 -13.70
N GLU A 38 5.98 3.04 -14.41
CA GLU A 38 6.56 3.81 -15.53
C GLU A 38 5.51 4.15 -16.60
N ALA A 39 4.68 3.19 -16.99
CA ALA A 39 3.61 3.40 -17.97
C ALA A 39 2.56 4.39 -17.47
N THR A 40 2.17 4.29 -16.21
CA THR A 40 1.19 5.19 -15.58
C THR A 40 1.71 6.62 -15.55
N GLU A 41 2.98 6.81 -15.16
CA GLU A 41 3.65 8.11 -15.16
C GLU A 41 3.75 8.70 -16.58
N GLU A 42 4.12 7.89 -17.58
CA GLU A 42 4.18 8.36 -18.97
C GLU A 42 2.80 8.72 -19.52
N ILE A 43 1.74 7.97 -19.19
CA ILE A 43 0.37 8.35 -19.59
C ILE A 43 -0.02 9.67 -18.95
N ALA A 44 0.29 9.88 -17.66
CA ALA A 44 -0.02 11.12 -16.94
C ALA A 44 0.56 12.36 -17.65
N LYS A 45 1.77 12.26 -18.20
CA LYS A 45 2.43 13.33 -19.00
C LYS A 45 1.68 13.68 -20.30
N HIS A 46 0.78 12.82 -20.77
CA HIS A 46 0.02 13.02 -22.02
C HIS A 46 -1.40 13.54 -21.82
N VAL A 47 -2.01 13.32 -20.64
CA VAL A 47 -3.44 13.59 -20.39
C VAL A 47 -3.71 14.82 -19.52
N GLY A 48 -2.65 15.51 -19.09
CA GLY A 48 -2.71 16.71 -18.25
C GLY A 48 -2.71 16.38 -16.75
N GLU A 49 -2.37 17.39 -15.94
CA GLU A 49 -2.09 17.26 -14.49
C GLU A 49 -3.21 16.54 -13.72
N ASN A 50 -4.46 16.99 -13.86
CA ASN A 50 -5.58 16.44 -13.08
C ASN A 50 -5.94 15.00 -13.47
N VAL A 51 -6.02 14.70 -14.77
CA VAL A 51 -6.36 13.34 -15.25
C VAL A 51 -5.19 12.40 -15.00
N GLY A 52 -3.96 12.89 -15.17
CA GLY A 52 -2.75 12.13 -14.89
C GLY A 52 -2.65 11.75 -13.42
N ALA A 53 -2.98 12.67 -12.51
CA ALA A 53 -2.97 12.38 -11.09
C ALA A 53 -4.07 11.37 -10.68
N MET A 54 -5.26 11.43 -11.29
CA MET A 54 -6.30 10.40 -11.08
C MET A 54 -5.87 9.02 -11.62
N LEU A 55 -5.22 8.98 -12.78
CA LEU A 55 -4.67 7.74 -13.32
C LEU A 55 -3.58 7.19 -12.41
N ASN A 56 -2.70 8.05 -11.90
CA ASN A 56 -1.65 7.62 -10.97
C ASN A 56 -2.24 7.10 -9.65
N ALA A 57 -3.27 7.75 -9.13
CA ALA A 57 -4.00 7.25 -7.96
C ALA A 57 -4.65 5.88 -8.17
N THR A 58 -5.10 5.58 -9.39
CA THR A 58 -5.79 4.31 -9.68
C THR A 58 -4.80 3.19 -10.03
N PHE A 59 -3.85 3.49 -10.92
CA PHE A 59 -2.92 2.50 -11.47
C PHE A 59 -1.62 2.40 -10.69
N GLY A 60 -1.21 3.42 -9.92
CA GLY A 60 0.00 3.37 -9.09
C GLY A 60 0.00 2.18 -8.13
N ASN A 61 -1.17 1.85 -7.59
CA ASN A 61 -1.38 0.71 -6.71
C ASN A 61 -2.12 -0.47 -7.37
N ALA A 62 -2.16 -0.54 -8.71
CA ALA A 62 -2.87 -1.62 -9.40
C ALA A 62 -2.29 -3.00 -9.10
N THR A 63 -0.96 -3.11 -8.93
CA THR A 63 -0.30 -4.38 -8.58
C THR A 63 -0.86 -4.93 -7.27
N GLU A 64 -0.94 -4.09 -6.24
CA GLU A 64 -1.48 -4.46 -4.93
C GLU A 64 -2.96 -4.85 -5.02
N LEU A 65 -3.78 -4.06 -5.71
CA LEU A 65 -5.19 -4.37 -5.94
C LEU A 65 -5.38 -5.72 -6.65
N ILE A 66 -4.58 -6.02 -7.68
CA ILE A 66 -4.68 -7.28 -8.43
C ILE A 66 -4.30 -8.47 -7.56
N ILE A 67 -3.17 -8.38 -6.83
CA ILE A 67 -2.73 -9.44 -5.92
C ILE A 67 -3.78 -9.70 -4.84
N ALA A 68 -4.33 -8.63 -4.24
CA ALA A 68 -5.36 -8.74 -3.22
C ALA A 68 -6.66 -9.37 -3.75
N LEU A 69 -7.11 -8.98 -4.95
CA LEU A 69 -8.32 -9.57 -5.56
C LEU A 69 -8.15 -11.06 -5.86
N ILE A 70 -6.97 -11.49 -6.31
CA ILE A 70 -6.68 -12.92 -6.54
C ILE A 70 -6.62 -13.68 -5.22
N ALA A 71 -5.98 -13.11 -4.19
CA ALA A 71 -5.96 -13.71 -2.85
C ALA A 71 -7.36 -13.84 -2.24
N ILE A 72 -8.24 -12.83 -2.39
CA ILE A 72 -9.65 -12.91 -1.99
C ILE A 72 -10.38 -14.05 -2.71
N LYS A 73 -10.11 -14.24 -4.02
CA LYS A 73 -10.70 -15.36 -4.77
C LYS A 73 -10.26 -16.71 -4.24
N GLU A 74 -9.04 -16.84 -3.75
CA GLU A 74 -8.55 -18.06 -3.07
C GLU A 74 -8.99 -18.16 -1.60
N GLY A 75 -9.66 -17.13 -1.05
CA GLY A 75 -10.14 -17.13 0.34
C GLY A 75 -9.08 -16.74 1.37
N LEU A 76 -7.95 -16.18 0.93
CA LEU A 76 -6.84 -15.73 1.78
C LEU A 76 -7.11 -14.34 2.40
N PHE A 77 -8.24 -14.20 3.09
CA PHE A 77 -8.69 -12.90 3.62
C PHE A 77 -7.73 -12.31 4.67
N GLU A 78 -7.19 -13.14 5.56
CA GLU A 78 -6.25 -12.68 6.60
C GLU A 78 -4.93 -12.21 5.98
N VAL A 79 -4.43 -12.93 4.97
CA VAL A 79 -3.25 -12.52 4.19
C VAL A 79 -3.49 -11.18 3.48
N VAL A 80 -4.70 -10.96 2.93
CA VAL A 80 -5.06 -9.69 2.28
C VAL A 80 -5.13 -8.54 3.29
N LYS A 81 -5.79 -8.75 4.44
CA LYS A 81 -5.86 -7.75 5.52
C LYS A 81 -4.47 -7.39 6.03
N ALA A 82 -3.63 -8.41 6.25
CA ALA A 82 -2.22 -8.23 6.62
C ALA A 82 -1.44 -7.48 5.54
N SER A 83 -1.69 -7.74 4.25
CA SER A 83 -1.01 -6.99 3.17
C SER A 83 -1.39 -5.51 3.16
N ILE A 84 -2.65 -5.16 3.42
CA ILE A 84 -3.11 -3.76 3.50
C ILE A 84 -2.40 -3.03 4.65
N THR A 85 -2.40 -3.61 5.85
CA THR A 85 -1.80 -2.99 7.03
C THR A 85 -0.29 -2.91 6.88
N GLY A 86 0.32 -3.97 6.35
CA GLY A 86 1.72 -4.05 5.97
C GLY A 86 2.16 -3.00 4.96
N SER A 87 1.35 -2.75 3.92
CA SER A 87 1.67 -1.73 2.91
C SER A 87 1.64 -0.32 3.50
N ILE A 88 0.66 -0.04 4.37
CA ILE A 88 0.58 1.23 5.09
C ILE A 88 1.83 1.42 5.98
N ILE A 89 2.16 0.42 6.81
CA ILE A 89 3.33 0.43 7.70
C ILE A 89 4.63 0.50 6.91
N GLY A 90 4.75 -0.28 5.85
CA GLY A 90 5.92 -0.35 4.97
C GLY A 90 6.20 0.99 4.30
N ASN A 91 5.19 1.63 3.73
CA ASN A 91 5.36 2.94 3.12
C ASN A 91 5.77 4.02 4.14
N MET A 92 5.10 4.05 5.30
CA MET A 92 5.33 5.07 6.33
C MET A 92 6.62 4.88 7.12
N LEU A 93 7.03 3.65 7.41
CA LEU A 93 8.20 3.39 8.24
C LEU A 93 9.39 2.91 7.41
N PHE A 94 9.21 1.87 6.60
CA PHE A 94 10.32 1.27 5.87
C PHE A 94 10.79 2.18 4.73
N VAL A 95 9.90 2.58 3.84
CA VAL A 95 10.27 3.33 2.63
C VAL A 95 10.63 4.76 2.98
N LEU A 96 9.80 5.43 3.77
CA LEU A 96 10.12 6.77 4.25
C LEU A 96 11.40 6.73 5.07
N GLY A 97 11.55 5.80 6.01
CA GLY A 97 12.78 5.64 6.80
C GLY A 97 14.03 5.43 5.95
N ALA A 98 13.97 4.56 4.94
CA ALA A 98 15.06 4.36 3.98
C ALA A 98 15.36 5.62 3.17
N SER A 99 14.33 6.35 2.76
CA SER A 99 14.46 7.61 2.02
C SER A 99 15.13 8.70 2.86
N LEU A 100 14.70 8.86 4.12
CA LEU A 100 15.28 9.80 5.08
C LEU A 100 16.71 9.43 5.44
N LEU A 101 17.00 8.15 5.68
CA LEU A 101 18.33 7.67 6.00
C LEU A 101 19.30 7.91 4.83
N LEU A 102 18.96 7.41 3.64
CA LEU A 102 19.85 7.47 2.48
C LEU A 102 19.99 8.90 1.93
N GLY A 103 18.90 9.67 1.91
CA GLY A 103 18.93 11.09 1.57
C GLY A 103 19.72 11.90 2.60
N GLY A 104 19.49 11.65 3.89
CA GLY A 104 20.11 12.37 5.00
C GLY A 104 21.61 12.10 5.18
N ILE A 105 22.10 10.92 4.76
CA ILE A 105 23.54 10.63 4.70
C ILE A 105 24.23 11.57 3.70
N LYS A 106 23.55 11.92 2.61
CA LYS A 106 24.06 12.80 1.56
C LYS A 106 23.81 14.28 1.85
N TYR A 107 22.67 14.62 2.48
CA TYR A 107 22.23 15.98 2.76
C TYR A 107 21.97 16.13 4.27
N LYS A 108 22.71 17.02 4.94
CA LYS A 108 22.65 17.18 6.41
C LYS A 108 21.24 17.45 6.94
N GLN A 109 20.46 18.23 6.21
CA GLN A 109 19.06 18.54 6.48
C GLN A 109 18.32 18.62 5.15
N MET A 110 17.14 18.00 5.08
CA MET A 110 16.25 18.09 3.93
C MET A 110 14.96 18.77 4.37
N LYS A 111 14.53 19.82 3.67
CA LYS A 111 13.31 20.56 4.00
C LYS A 111 12.17 20.14 3.11
N PHE A 112 10.95 20.19 3.63
CA PHE A 112 9.72 19.89 2.91
C PHE A 112 8.59 20.83 3.33
N ASN A 113 7.49 20.79 2.59
CA ASN A 113 6.30 21.60 2.86
C ASN A 113 5.47 21.01 4.01
N SER A 114 5.61 21.59 5.21
CA SER A 114 4.87 21.17 6.40
C SER A 114 3.35 21.37 6.30
N HIS A 115 2.85 22.29 5.46
CA HIS A 115 1.40 22.43 5.25
C HIS A 115 0.81 21.26 4.46
N ALA A 116 1.50 20.83 3.40
CA ALA A 116 1.08 19.65 2.64
C ALA A 116 1.19 18.38 3.51
N ALA A 117 2.26 18.27 4.30
CA ALA A 117 2.43 17.18 5.26
C ALA A 117 1.31 17.17 6.32
N GLY A 118 0.91 18.32 6.87
CA GLY A 118 -0.18 18.41 7.86
C GLY A 118 -1.55 17.98 7.33
N MET A 119 -1.85 18.26 6.06
CA MET A 119 -3.08 17.74 5.44
C MET A 119 -3.03 16.22 5.27
N ASN A 120 -1.90 15.70 4.79
CA ASN A 120 -1.69 14.26 4.66
C ASN A 120 -1.78 13.54 6.02
N ALA A 121 -1.23 14.13 7.07
CA ALA A 121 -1.33 13.64 8.44
C ALA A 121 -2.79 13.54 8.93
N SER A 122 -3.60 14.56 8.61
CA SER A 122 -5.03 14.58 8.94
C SER A 122 -5.80 13.48 8.20
N MET A 123 -5.48 13.27 6.93
CA MET A 123 -6.07 12.19 6.12
C MET A 123 -5.68 10.81 6.63
N LEU A 124 -4.41 10.59 6.98
CA LEU A 124 -3.94 9.35 7.58
C LEU A 124 -4.70 9.03 8.86
N LEU A 125 -4.92 10.02 9.75
CA LEU A 125 -5.69 9.81 10.97
C LEU A 125 -7.14 9.34 10.69
N ILE A 126 -7.81 9.95 9.71
CA ILE A 126 -9.14 9.50 9.26
C ILE A 126 -9.09 8.05 8.76
N ALA A 127 -8.06 7.72 7.98
CA ALA A 127 -7.83 6.36 7.51
C ALA A 127 -7.64 5.37 8.68
N VAL A 128 -6.89 5.74 9.72
CA VAL A 128 -6.74 4.89 10.90
C VAL A 128 -8.08 4.67 11.60
N PHE A 129 -8.88 5.71 11.79
CA PHE A 129 -10.22 5.55 12.39
C PHE A 129 -11.10 4.63 11.56
N ALA A 130 -11.04 4.72 10.24
CA ALA A 130 -11.78 3.84 9.33
C ALA A 130 -11.43 2.36 9.49
N LEU A 131 -10.15 2.03 9.69
CA LEU A 131 -9.68 0.65 9.92
C LEU A 131 -9.93 0.21 11.37
N MET A 132 -9.77 1.12 12.33
CA MET A 132 -9.83 0.84 13.75
C MET A 132 -11.26 0.62 14.27
N ILE A 133 -12.23 1.43 13.84
CA ILE A 133 -13.62 1.33 14.34
C ILE A 133 -14.23 -0.07 14.12
N PRO A 134 -14.24 -0.66 12.90
CA PRO A 134 -14.80 -1.99 12.69
C PRO A 134 -13.98 -3.07 13.40
N SER A 135 -12.66 -2.91 13.50
CA SER A 135 -11.78 -3.82 14.24
C SER A 135 -12.07 -3.81 15.74
N ILE A 136 -12.22 -2.64 16.38
CA ILE A 136 -12.62 -2.52 17.80
C ILE A 136 -14.03 -3.04 18.00
N PHE A 137 -14.96 -2.70 17.10
CA PHE A 137 -16.32 -3.20 17.16
C PHE A 137 -16.31 -4.72 17.20
N PHE A 138 -15.60 -5.40 16.28
CA PHE A 138 -15.51 -6.85 16.26
C PHE A 138 -14.79 -7.45 17.48
N ASN A 139 -13.58 -6.97 17.79
CA ASN A 139 -12.72 -7.57 18.81
C ASN A 139 -13.18 -7.25 20.25
N VAL A 140 -13.76 -6.08 20.47
CA VAL A 140 -14.13 -5.57 21.80
C VAL A 140 -15.64 -5.43 21.98
N GLY A 141 -16.38 -5.11 20.92
CA GLY A 141 -17.83 -4.89 21.00
C GLY A 141 -18.62 -6.14 21.42
N GLY A 142 -18.12 -7.34 21.13
CA GLY A 142 -18.67 -8.59 21.67
C GLY A 142 -18.53 -8.75 23.20
N MET A 143 -17.69 -7.92 23.84
CA MET A 143 -17.49 -7.88 25.29
C MET A 143 -18.39 -6.88 26.01
N ILE A 144 -19.00 -5.92 25.30
CA ILE A 144 -19.80 -4.81 25.86
C ILE A 144 -21.31 -5.11 25.73
N GLY A 145 -21.72 -6.35 25.95
CA GLY A 145 -23.14 -6.70 26.03
C GLY A 145 -23.81 -5.98 27.21
N ALA A 146 -24.98 -5.37 26.99
CA ALA A 146 -25.69 -4.52 27.95
C ALA A 146 -25.95 -5.14 29.34
N ASN A 147 -25.74 -6.45 29.50
CA ASN A 147 -26.00 -7.22 30.73
C ASN A 147 -24.79 -8.04 31.21
N GLY A 148 -23.56 -7.75 30.75
CA GLY A 148 -22.37 -8.55 31.09
C GLY A 148 -22.33 -9.93 30.42
N ILE A 149 -23.22 -10.18 29.46
CA ILE A 149 -23.22 -11.38 28.62
C ILE A 149 -22.50 -11.03 27.32
N THR A 150 -21.37 -11.69 27.05
CA THR A 150 -20.65 -11.57 25.78
C THR A 150 -21.49 -12.18 24.66
N THR A 151 -22.20 -11.35 23.90
CA THR A 151 -22.85 -11.80 22.68
C THR A 151 -21.90 -11.57 21.50
N PRO A 152 -21.43 -12.63 20.82
CA PRO A 152 -20.61 -12.45 19.63
C PRO A 152 -21.38 -11.63 18.60
N ILE A 153 -20.70 -10.67 17.98
CA ILE A 153 -21.29 -9.84 16.93
C ILE A 153 -21.61 -10.72 15.74
N HIS A 154 -22.84 -10.60 15.24
CA HIS A 154 -23.25 -11.32 14.04
C HIS A 154 -22.40 -10.84 12.86
N LYS A 155 -21.85 -11.78 12.09
CA LYS A 155 -21.00 -11.50 10.93
C LYS A 155 -21.66 -10.53 9.95
N GLU A 156 -22.97 -10.66 9.74
CA GLU A 156 -23.77 -9.76 8.89
C GLU A 156 -23.70 -8.28 9.34
N ASN A 157 -23.68 -8.02 10.65
CA ASN A 157 -23.57 -6.65 11.17
C ASN A 157 -22.17 -6.09 10.95
N LEU A 158 -21.13 -6.91 11.06
CA LEU A 158 -19.75 -6.51 10.78
C LEU A 158 -19.56 -6.22 9.28
N GLU A 159 -20.11 -7.05 8.41
CA GLU A 159 -20.08 -6.86 6.96
C GLU A 159 -20.82 -5.56 6.58
N ALA A 160 -22.03 -5.35 7.09
CA ALA A 160 -22.80 -4.13 6.86
C ALA A 160 -22.06 -2.87 7.36
N LEU A 161 -21.44 -2.94 8.55
CA LEU A 161 -20.61 -1.86 9.09
C LEU A 161 -19.40 -1.60 8.18
N SER A 162 -18.70 -2.65 7.75
CA SER A 162 -17.52 -2.54 6.87
C SER A 162 -17.87 -1.92 5.52
N ILE A 163 -19.00 -2.32 4.92
CA ILE A 163 -19.52 -1.73 3.68
C ILE A 163 -19.87 -0.25 3.88
N GLY A 164 -20.58 0.09 4.96
CA GLY A 164 -20.96 1.47 5.27
C GLY A 164 -19.74 2.38 5.46
N ILE A 165 -18.74 1.92 6.23
CA ILE A 165 -17.47 2.64 6.41
C ILE A 165 -16.74 2.77 5.08
N SER A 166 -16.68 1.71 4.27
CA SER A 166 -16.01 1.73 2.97
C SER A 166 -16.57 2.81 2.04
N VAL A 167 -17.90 2.94 1.96
CA VAL A 167 -18.55 3.99 1.16
C VAL A 167 -18.20 5.39 1.66
N LEU A 168 -18.27 5.62 2.98
CA LEU A 168 -17.96 6.92 3.57
C LEU A 168 -16.51 7.32 3.33
N VAL A 169 -15.58 6.39 3.49
CA VAL A 169 -14.15 6.63 3.39
C VAL A 169 -13.73 6.88 1.94
N ILE A 170 -14.28 6.13 0.97
CA ILE A 170 -14.10 6.40 -0.46
C ILE A 170 -14.64 7.80 -0.79
N LEU A 171 -15.80 8.19 -0.26
CA LEU A 171 -16.34 9.52 -0.48
C LEU A 171 -15.39 10.63 0.02
N VAL A 172 -14.85 10.48 1.23
CA VAL A 172 -13.85 11.42 1.78
C VAL A 172 -12.59 11.44 0.91
N TYR A 173 -12.12 10.29 0.44
CA TYR A 173 -10.99 10.20 -0.47
C TYR A 173 -11.26 10.95 -1.78
N LEU A 174 -12.41 10.74 -2.43
CA LEU A 174 -12.78 11.46 -3.65
C LEU A 174 -12.89 12.98 -3.44
N LEU A 175 -13.45 13.41 -2.31
CA LEU A 175 -13.48 14.83 -1.93
C LEU A 175 -12.07 15.40 -1.74
N SER A 176 -11.14 14.61 -1.18
CA SER A 176 -9.74 15.01 -1.06
C SER A 176 -9.07 15.18 -2.43
N LEU A 177 -9.39 14.32 -3.42
CA LEU A 177 -8.86 14.48 -4.78
C LEU A 177 -9.39 15.76 -5.41
N VAL A 178 -10.67 16.08 -5.23
CA VAL A 178 -11.24 17.36 -5.68
C VAL A 178 -10.56 18.53 -4.98
N PHE A 179 -10.25 18.40 -3.69
CA PHE A 179 -9.54 19.41 -2.93
C PHE A 179 -8.13 19.64 -3.49
N SER A 180 -7.34 18.58 -3.60
CA SER A 180 -5.93 18.64 -4.01
C SER A 180 -5.74 18.99 -5.48
N PHE A 181 -6.65 18.60 -6.38
CA PHE A 181 -6.48 18.85 -7.82
C PHE A 181 -7.26 20.05 -8.36
N LYS A 182 -8.32 20.49 -7.67
CA LYS A 182 -9.17 21.57 -8.18
C LYS A 182 -9.19 22.80 -7.29
N THR A 183 -9.57 22.66 -6.02
CA THR A 183 -9.81 23.84 -5.18
C THR A 183 -8.53 24.40 -4.56
N HIS A 184 -7.56 23.55 -4.24
CA HIS A 184 -6.33 23.91 -3.53
C HIS A 184 -5.06 23.36 -4.21
N SER A 185 -5.08 23.21 -5.54
CA SER A 185 -3.93 22.71 -6.30
C SER A 185 -2.64 23.51 -6.10
N TYR A 186 -2.73 24.79 -5.72
CA TYR A 186 -1.58 25.62 -5.37
C TYR A 186 -0.78 25.12 -4.15
N LEU A 187 -1.38 24.33 -3.24
CA LEU A 187 -0.68 23.75 -2.09
C LEU A 187 0.15 22.51 -2.47
N PHE A 188 -0.23 21.82 -3.55
CA PHE A 188 0.34 20.54 -3.99
C PHE A 188 1.25 20.66 -5.21
N ARG A 189 1.24 21.82 -5.89
CA ARG A 189 2.13 22.10 -7.02
C ARG A 189 3.56 22.30 -6.55
N THR A 190 4.44 21.36 -6.89
CA THR A 190 5.88 21.57 -6.82
C THR A 190 6.30 22.49 -7.97
N LYS A 191 7.25 23.41 -7.74
CA LYS A 191 7.66 24.46 -8.72
C LYS A 191 8.40 23.96 -9.97
N GLU A 192 8.62 22.66 -10.12
CA GLU A 192 9.08 22.02 -11.35
C GLU A 192 7.87 21.26 -11.90
N GLU A 193 7.35 21.57 -13.08
CA GLU A 193 7.78 20.94 -14.33
C GLU A 193 7.55 21.87 -15.55
N ALA A 194 8.57 22.64 -15.91
CA ALA A 194 8.72 23.13 -17.28
C ALA A 194 9.67 22.16 -18.00
N GLY A 195 9.11 21.17 -18.71
CA GLY A 195 9.87 20.29 -19.61
C GLY A 195 10.14 18.87 -19.11
N VAL A 196 9.11 18.13 -18.69
CA VAL A 196 9.28 16.67 -18.55
C VAL A 196 9.45 16.06 -19.93
N GLU A 197 10.62 15.50 -20.21
CA GLU A 197 10.82 14.70 -21.40
C GLU A 197 9.88 13.49 -21.38
N LYS A 198 9.05 13.40 -22.42
CA LYS A 198 8.20 12.24 -22.68
C LYS A 198 9.09 11.17 -23.29
N LYS A 199 9.22 10.03 -22.60
CA LYS A 199 10.05 8.92 -23.08
C LYS A 199 9.27 8.06 -24.08
N TRP A 200 7.97 7.90 -23.85
CA TRP A 200 7.11 7.03 -24.66
C TRP A 200 6.00 7.83 -25.33
N SER A 201 5.55 7.37 -26.51
CA SER A 201 4.29 7.86 -27.07
C SER A 201 3.12 7.35 -26.23
N LYS A 202 2.00 8.08 -26.25
CA LYS A 202 0.78 7.70 -25.53
C LYS A 202 0.36 6.25 -25.83
N GLU A 203 0.44 5.83 -27.09
CA GLU A 203 0.06 4.49 -27.54
C GLU A 203 0.97 3.41 -26.93
N VAL A 204 2.27 3.68 -26.84
CA VAL A 204 3.23 2.75 -26.23
C VAL A 204 2.97 2.67 -24.73
N SER A 205 2.75 3.78 -24.05
CA SER A 205 2.46 3.79 -22.61
C SER A 205 1.19 3.02 -22.28
N VAL A 206 0.12 3.19 -23.06
CA VAL A 206 -1.12 2.42 -22.90
C VAL A 206 -0.90 0.93 -23.18
N ALA A 207 -0.16 0.58 -24.24
CA ALA A 207 0.13 -0.82 -24.55
C ALA A 207 0.94 -1.50 -23.43
N VAL A 208 1.98 -0.83 -22.92
CA VAL A 208 2.78 -1.33 -21.79
C VAL A 208 1.93 -1.47 -20.53
N LEU A 209 1.06 -0.49 -20.22
CA LEU A 209 0.15 -0.56 -19.08
C LEU A 209 -0.74 -1.81 -19.15
N VAL A 210 -1.40 -2.05 -20.29
CA VAL A 210 -2.31 -3.19 -20.48
C VAL A 210 -1.55 -4.51 -20.40
N ILE A 211 -0.41 -4.62 -21.11
CA ILE A 211 0.41 -5.85 -21.11
C ILE A 211 0.94 -6.14 -19.69
N ALA A 212 1.46 -5.14 -18.99
CA ALA A 212 1.95 -5.30 -17.63
C ALA A 212 0.82 -5.73 -16.69
N THR A 213 -0.36 -5.13 -16.80
CA THR A 213 -1.54 -5.49 -15.99
C THR A 213 -1.93 -6.96 -16.18
N VAL A 214 -2.00 -7.44 -17.43
CA VAL A 214 -2.34 -8.85 -17.73
C VAL A 214 -1.26 -9.81 -17.21
N LEU A 215 0.01 -9.47 -17.40
CA LEU A 215 1.12 -10.28 -16.89
C LEU A 215 1.16 -10.29 -15.36
N ILE A 216 0.85 -9.18 -14.69
CA ILE A 216 0.74 -9.12 -13.23
C ILE A 216 -0.37 -10.04 -12.76
N ALA A 217 -1.55 -10.02 -13.40
CA ALA A 217 -2.63 -10.94 -13.04
C ALA A 217 -2.21 -12.42 -13.14
N GLY A 218 -1.57 -12.82 -14.25
CA GLY A 218 -1.07 -14.19 -14.41
C GLY A 218 0.05 -14.55 -13.41
N MET A 219 0.97 -13.63 -13.12
CA MET A 219 2.02 -13.86 -12.11
C MET A 219 1.48 -13.85 -10.69
N ALA A 220 0.43 -13.09 -10.41
CA ALA A 220 -0.24 -13.05 -9.12
C ALA A 220 -0.96 -14.37 -8.84
N GLU A 221 -1.55 -15.04 -9.83
CA GLU A 221 -2.09 -16.40 -9.64
C GLU A 221 -1.00 -17.40 -9.23
N ILE A 222 0.15 -17.38 -9.94
CA ILE A 222 1.30 -18.23 -9.60
C ILE A 222 1.81 -17.90 -8.19
N PHE A 223 1.97 -16.62 -7.88
CA PHE A 223 2.43 -16.15 -6.58
C PHE A 223 1.50 -16.60 -5.46
N ILE A 224 0.20 -16.31 -5.56
CA ILE A 224 -0.80 -16.66 -4.55
C ILE A 224 -0.89 -18.18 -4.34
N SER A 225 -0.83 -18.98 -5.40
CA SER A 225 -0.83 -20.44 -5.29
C SER A 225 0.38 -21.02 -4.52
N SER A 226 1.48 -20.24 -4.41
CA SER A 226 2.66 -20.64 -3.66
C SER A 226 2.65 -20.18 -2.19
N ILE A 227 1.68 -19.35 -1.78
CA ILE A 227 1.63 -18.78 -0.41
C ILE A 227 1.34 -19.85 0.64
N GLU A 228 0.26 -20.61 0.51
CA GLU A 228 -0.11 -21.65 1.49
C GLU A 228 1.01 -22.70 1.67
N PRO A 229 1.61 -23.26 0.60
CA PRO A 229 2.74 -24.17 0.76
C PRO A 229 3.92 -23.56 1.52
N ILE A 230 4.22 -22.27 1.31
CA ILE A 230 5.32 -21.57 2.00
C ILE A 230 5.02 -21.38 3.49
N ILE A 231 3.78 -20.99 3.81
CA ILE A 231 3.31 -20.89 5.19
C ILE A 231 3.49 -22.21 5.92
N HIS A 232 3.09 -23.33 5.30
CA HIS A 232 3.20 -24.65 5.90
C HIS A 232 4.64 -25.18 5.99
N GLU A 233 5.44 -25.01 4.94
CA GLU A 233 6.83 -25.50 4.89
C GLU A 233 7.73 -24.78 5.90
N PHE A 234 7.58 -23.46 6.04
CA PHE A 234 8.40 -22.63 6.91
C PHE A 234 7.74 -22.29 8.26
N ASN A 235 6.51 -22.76 8.49
CA ASN A 235 5.70 -22.46 9.68
C ASN A 235 5.62 -20.94 9.94
N LEU A 236 5.37 -20.17 8.87
CA LEU A 236 5.30 -18.71 8.92
C LEU A 236 3.88 -18.24 9.25
N PRO A 237 3.70 -17.25 10.15
CA PRO A 237 2.40 -16.67 10.39
C PRO A 237 1.83 -16.00 9.12
N GLU A 238 0.54 -16.21 8.82
CA GLU A 238 -0.14 -15.54 7.69
C GLU A 238 -0.01 -14.02 7.75
N ILE A 239 -0.11 -13.47 8.97
CA ILE A 239 0.08 -12.04 9.23
C ILE A 239 1.48 -11.55 8.84
N PHE A 240 2.53 -12.34 9.08
CA PHE A 240 3.89 -12.00 8.68
C PHE A 240 4.04 -12.02 7.16
N VAL A 241 3.52 -13.06 6.50
CA VAL A 241 3.58 -13.20 5.05
C VAL A 241 2.87 -12.05 4.36
N GLY A 242 1.65 -11.71 4.80
CA GLY A 242 0.90 -10.58 4.27
C GLY A 242 1.59 -9.25 4.57
N ALA A 243 1.85 -8.96 5.85
CA ALA A 243 2.27 -7.64 6.29
C ALA A 243 3.71 -7.27 5.93
N ILE A 244 4.59 -8.25 5.79
CA ILE A 244 5.99 -8.00 5.45
C ILE A 244 6.25 -8.37 3.99
N ILE A 245 5.93 -9.60 3.58
CA ILE A 245 6.39 -10.07 2.27
C ILE A 245 5.51 -9.52 1.15
N ILE A 246 4.19 -9.71 1.21
CA ILE A 246 3.27 -9.27 0.15
C ILE A 246 3.27 -7.74 0.03
N ALA A 247 3.23 -7.04 1.15
CA ALA A 247 3.26 -5.58 1.21
C ALA A 247 4.47 -4.97 0.47
N ILE A 248 5.66 -5.57 0.62
CA ILE A 248 6.87 -5.11 -0.09
C ILE A 248 6.72 -5.34 -1.60
N VAL A 249 6.19 -6.49 -2.02
CA VAL A 249 6.08 -6.86 -3.43
C VAL A 249 5.12 -5.96 -4.19
N GLY A 250 3.96 -5.67 -3.60
CA GLY A 250 2.94 -4.81 -4.22
C GLY A 250 3.48 -3.41 -4.55
N ASN A 251 4.30 -2.86 -3.64
CA ASN A 251 4.71 -1.45 -3.65
C ASN A 251 6.19 -1.22 -4.01
N ALA A 252 6.94 -2.26 -4.36
CA ALA A 252 8.39 -2.17 -4.62
C ALA A 252 8.79 -1.07 -5.63
N ALA A 253 7.98 -0.84 -6.66
CA ALA A 253 8.21 0.20 -7.66
C ALA A 253 8.16 1.62 -7.07
N GLU A 254 7.14 1.88 -6.25
CA GLU A 254 6.98 3.15 -5.53
C GLU A 254 8.11 3.32 -4.52
N HIS A 255 8.52 2.23 -3.86
CA HIS A 255 9.61 2.24 -2.88
C HIS A 255 10.92 2.73 -3.49
N MET A 256 11.30 2.16 -4.64
CA MET A 256 12.50 2.56 -5.37
C MET A 256 12.43 4.02 -5.83
N THR A 257 11.26 4.46 -6.25
CA THR A 257 11.04 5.83 -6.76
C THR A 257 11.16 6.86 -5.63
N ALA A 258 10.54 6.62 -4.48
CA ALA A 258 10.62 7.47 -3.30
C ALA A 258 12.08 7.65 -2.83
N VAL A 259 12.81 6.55 -2.66
CA VAL A 259 14.23 6.58 -2.26
C VAL A 259 15.08 7.33 -3.29
N THR A 260 14.82 7.13 -4.58
CA THR A 260 15.53 7.83 -5.66
C THR A 260 15.30 9.34 -5.61
N PHE A 261 14.09 9.79 -5.30
CA PHE A 261 13.80 11.21 -5.12
C PHE A 261 14.50 11.80 -3.90
N ALA A 262 14.51 11.09 -2.77
CA ALA A 262 15.23 11.53 -1.58
C ALA A 262 16.75 11.67 -1.83
N LEU A 263 17.36 10.72 -2.55
CA LEU A 263 18.78 10.79 -2.97
C LEU A 263 19.10 11.98 -3.91
N LYS A 264 18.08 12.56 -4.54
CA LYS A 264 18.15 13.75 -5.39
C LYS A 264 17.77 15.04 -4.63
N ASN A 265 17.68 14.99 -3.30
CA ASN A 265 17.23 16.11 -2.44
C ASN A 265 15.79 16.57 -2.73
N LYS A 266 14.94 15.67 -3.24
CA LYS A 266 13.52 15.93 -3.51
C LYS A 266 12.65 15.21 -2.48
N ILE A 267 12.87 15.51 -1.19
CA ILE A 267 12.22 14.77 -0.11
C ILE A 267 10.70 15.00 -0.07
N ASP A 268 10.21 16.18 -0.47
CA ASP A 268 8.78 16.46 -0.66
C ASP A 268 8.09 15.38 -1.52
N MET A 269 8.73 15.01 -2.63
CA MET A 269 8.19 13.99 -3.55
C MET A 269 8.21 12.62 -2.89
N SER A 270 9.28 12.29 -2.15
CA SER A 270 9.37 11.03 -1.42
C SER A 270 8.26 10.90 -0.37
N ILE A 271 8.02 11.93 0.45
CA ILE A 271 6.95 11.96 1.44
C ILE A 271 5.59 11.88 0.76
N SER A 272 5.39 12.62 -0.33
CA SER A 272 4.13 12.59 -1.08
C SER A 272 3.85 11.22 -1.69
N ILE A 273 4.87 10.50 -2.17
CA ILE A 273 4.72 9.14 -2.69
C ILE A 273 4.36 8.18 -1.55
N THR A 274 5.15 8.15 -0.47
CA THR A 274 4.95 7.18 0.61
C THR A 274 3.65 7.42 1.37
N VAL A 275 3.44 8.64 1.86
CA VAL A 275 2.22 8.98 2.62
C VAL A 275 1.00 8.99 1.71
N GLY A 276 1.12 9.49 0.49
CA GLY A 276 0.03 9.48 -0.49
C GLY A 276 -0.43 8.05 -0.82
N SER A 277 0.52 7.13 -1.02
CA SER A 277 0.23 5.71 -1.23
C SER A 277 -0.47 5.08 -0.01
N SER A 278 0.02 5.34 1.21
CA SER A 278 -0.65 4.87 2.44
C SER A 278 -2.09 5.39 2.57
N ILE A 279 -2.34 6.66 2.23
CA ILE A 279 -3.69 7.23 2.20
C ILE A 279 -4.56 6.51 1.16
N GLN A 280 -4.03 6.23 -0.02
CA GLN A 280 -4.75 5.50 -1.08
C GLN A 280 -5.09 4.07 -0.65
N ILE A 281 -4.14 3.35 -0.08
CA ILE A 281 -4.35 1.98 0.40
C ILE A 281 -5.47 1.95 1.44
N ALA A 282 -5.37 2.83 2.45
CA ALA A 282 -6.32 2.85 3.56
C ALA A 282 -7.70 3.41 3.17
N MET A 283 -7.75 4.46 2.34
CA MET A 283 -9.00 5.18 2.05
C MET A 283 -9.67 4.81 0.74
N PHE A 284 -8.98 4.10 -0.14
CA PHE A 284 -9.52 3.68 -1.44
C PHE A 284 -9.41 2.18 -1.64
N ILE A 285 -8.21 1.59 -1.58
CA ILE A 285 -8.00 0.18 -1.95
C ILE A 285 -8.70 -0.76 -0.98
N ALA A 286 -8.45 -0.63 0.32
CA ALA A 286 -9.08 -1.50 1.33
C ALA A 286 -10.62 -1.40 1.29
N PRO A 287 -11.22 -0.20 1.29
CA PRO A 287 -12.65 -0.03 1.04
C PRO A 287 -13.15 -0.63 -0.28
N LEU A 288 -12.41 -0.46 -1.37
CA LEU A 288 -12.77 -1.00 -2.67
C LEU A 288 -12.77 -2.53 -2.66
N LEU A 289 -11.79 -3.15 -2.00
CA LEU A 289 -11.72 -4.60 -1.82
C LEU A 289 -12.94 -5.12 -1.04
N VAL A 290 -13.39 -4.43 0.02
CA VAL A 290 -14.62 -4.79 0.74
C VAL A 290 -15.84 -4.76 -0.20
N LEU A 291 -15.99 -3.70 -0.99
CA LEU A 291 -17.13 -3.57 -1.91
C LEU A 291 -17.10 -4.61 -3.04
N VAL A 292 -15.93 -4.83 -3.65
CA VAL A 292 -15.76 -5.80 -4.74
C VAL A 292 -15.90 -7.23 -4.23
N SER A 293 -15.35 -7.54 -3.06
CA SER A 293 -15.44 -8.87 -2.44
C SER A 293 -16.88 -9.25 -2.09
N ALA A 294 -17.67 -8.28 -1.60
CA ALA A 294 -19.12 -8.46 -1.41
C ALA A 294 -19.85 -8.73 -2.73
N TRP A 295 -19.49 -8.01 -3.80
CA TRP A 295 -20.10 -8.19 -5.11
C TRP A 295 -19.81 -9.54 -5.76
N ILE A 296 -18.61 -10.10 -5.57
CA ILE A 296 -18.22 -11.43 -6.07
C ILE A 296 -18.69 -12.59 -5.16
N GLY A 297 -19.46 -12.30 -4.10
CA GLY A 297 -20.02 -13.32 -3.20
C GLY A 297 -19.04 -13.90 -2.18
N LYS A 298 -17.90 -13.24 -1.95
CA LYS A 298 -16.87 -13.62 -0.98
C LYS A 298 -16.54 -12.40 -0.09
N PRO A 299 -17.48 -11.92 0.74
CA PRO A 299 -17.32 -10.64 1.45
C PRO A 299 -16.13 -10.67 2.40
N MET A 300 -15.22 -9.71 2.20
CA MET A 300 -14.15 -9.35 3.12
C MET A 300 -14.64 -8.21 4.02
N ASP A 301 -14.32 -8.28 5.31
CA ASP A 301 -14.59 -7.21 6.28
C ASP A 301 -13.35 -6.34 6.56
N LEU A 302 -13.55 -5.25 7.31
CA LEU A 302 -12.48 -4.38 7.82
C LEU A 302 -12.11 -4.71 9.27
N ALA A 303 -12.35 -5.94 9.75
CA ALA A 303 -11.90 -6.36 11.07
C ALA A 303 -10.48 -6.91 10.99
N PHE A 304 -9.52 -6.02 11.21
CA PHE A 304 -8.10 -6.37 11.30
C PHE A 304 -7.77 -6.90 12.70
N ASN A 305 -6.63 -7.61 12.79
CA ASN A 305 -6.09 -8.00 14.09
C ASN A 305 -5.72 -6.74 14.90
N ILE A 306 -5.95 -6.78 16.22
CA ILE A 306 -5.64 -5.66 17.10
C ILE A 306 -4.17 -5.22 17.03
N PHE A 307 -3.24 -6.15 16.83
CA PHE A 307 -1.81 -5.84 16.67
C PHE A 307 -1.53 -5.07 15.38
N GLU A 308 -2.23 -5.39 14.29
CA GLU A 308 -2.10 -4.64 13.03
C GLU A 308 -2.65 -3.22 13.17
N VAL A 309 -3.82 -3.07 13.80
CA VAL A 309 -4.45 -1.77 14.03
C VAL A 309 -3.57 -0.88 14.89
N LEU A 310 -3.02 -1.43 15.98
CA LEU A 310 -2.10 -0.70 16.85
C LEU A 310 -0.78 -0.35 16.14
N ALA A 311 -0.27 -1.25 15.30
CA ALA A 311 0.94 -1.01 14.51
C ALA A 311 0.72 0.11 13.49
N VAL A 312 -0.40 0.10 12.76
CA VAL A 312 -0.78 1.18 11.82
C VAL A 312 -0.96 2.50 12.57
N PHE A 313 -1.70 2.50 13.68
CA PHE A 313 -1.93 3.71 14.49
C PHE A 313 -0.61 4.30 15.01
N GLY A 314 0.24 3.48 15.62
CA GLY A 314 1.56 3.91 16.09
C GLY A 314 2.44 4.44 14.96
N SER A 315 2.40 3.80 13.79
CA SER A 315 3.16 4.24 12.62
C SER A 315 2.71 5.62 12.12
N VAL A 316 1.39 5.86 12.07
CA VAL A 316 0.84 7.18 11.70
C VAL A 316 1.24 8.24 12.72
N LEU A 317 1.19 7.95 14.02
CA LEU A 317 1.61 8.91 15.05
C LEU A 317 3.08 9.30 14.92
N VAL A 318 3.97 8.32 14.74
CA VAL A 318 5.41 8.57 14.60
C VAL A 318 5.69 9.41 13.36
N VAL A 319 5.08 9.09 12.21
CA VAL A 319 5.28 9.87 10.98
C VAL A 319 4.68 11.27 11.08
N ASN A 320 3.52 11.43 11.70
CA ASN A 320 2.90 12.74 11.89
C ASN A 320 3.76 13.65 12.77
N GLU A 321 4.34 13.11 13.84
CA GLU A 321 5.26 13.86 14.70
C GLU A 321 6.52 14.27 13.94
N LEU A 322 7.16 13.31 13.25
CA LEU A 322 8.39 13.55 12.50
C LEU A 322 8.21 14.48 11.30
N THR A 323 7.00 14.60 10.77
CA THR A 323 6.73 15.49 9.62
C THR A 323 6.20 16.87 10.02
N SER A 324 6.11 17.16 11.32
CA SER A 324 5.44 18.37 11.83
C SER A 324 6.27 19.65 11.68
N ASP A 325 7.59 19.57 11.75
CA ASP A 325 8.50 20.73 11.78
C ASP A 325 9.00 21.16 10.38
N GLY A 326 8.74 20.36 9.34
CA GLY A 326 9.08 20.66 7.95
C GLY A 326 10.54 20.38 7.57
N GLU A 327 11.32 19.76 8.44
CA GLU A 327 12.70 19.38 8.17
C GLU A 327 12.96 17.93 8.56
N THR A 328 13.96 17.28 7.96
CA THR A 328 14.28 15.90 8.30
C THR A 328 15.75 15.58 8.11
N ASN A 329 16.21 14.51 8.76
CA ASN A 329 17.60 14.06 8.77
C ASN A 329 17.73 12.53 8.77
N TRP A 330 18.97 12.05 8.64
CA TRP A 330 19.25 10.62 8.56
C TRP A 330 18.90 9.84 9.83
N PHE A 331 18.94 10.50 11.01
CA PHE A 331 18.70 9.85 12.29
C PHE A 331 17.22 9.51 12.46
N GLU A 332 16.32 10.41 12.05
CA GLU A 332 14.88 10.13 11.97
C GLU A 332 14.59 8.95 11.04
N GLY A 333 15.30 8.87 9.91
CA GLY A 333 15.23 7.72 9.01
C GLY A 333 15.63 6.42 9.68
N ALA A 334 16.71 6.42 10.45
CA ALA A 334 17.12 5.26 11.23
C ALA A 334 16.07 4.88 12.30
N GLN A 335 15.48 5.86 12.98
CA GLN A 335 14.42 5.61 13.97
C GLN A 335 13.20 4.93 13.35
N LEU A 336 12.73 5.41 12.19
CA LEU A 336 11.61 4.79 11.45
C LEU A 336 11.92 3.34 11.06
N LEU A 337 13.13 3.07 10.56
CA LEU A 337 13.56 1.72 10.19
C LEU A 337 13.63 0.79 11.41
N VAL A 338 14.08 1.29 12.56
CA VAL A 338 14.09 0.50 13.81
C VAL A 338 12.67 0.15 14.25
N VAL A 339 11.72 1.09 14.19
CA VAL A 339 10.31 0.81 14.50
C VAL A 339 9.75 -0.23 13.53
N TYR A 340 10.03 -0.12 12.22
CA TYR A 340 9.63 -1.12 11.24
C TYR A 340 10.15 -2.53 11.57
N LEU A 341 11.44 -2.64 11.93
CA LEU A 341 12.04 -3.93 12.28
C LEU A 341 11.44 -4.52 13.56
N ILE A 342 11.13 -3.69 14.57
CA ILE A 342 10.44 -4.13 15.78
C ILE A 342 9.07 -4.72 15.43
N LEU A 343 8.29 -4.04 14.56
CA LEU A 343 6.99 -4.53 14.11
C LEU A 343 7.11 -5.81 13.27
N ALA A 344 8.12 -5.90 12.40
CA ALA A 344 8.38 -7.10 11.60
C ALA A 344 8.71 -8.32 12.49
N VAL A 345 9.52 -8.13 13.54
CA VAL A 345 9.79 -9.16 14.54
C VAL A 345 8.53 -9.53 15.31
N MET A 346 7.71 -8.55 15.70
CA MET A 346 6.42 -8.82 16.36
C MET A 346 5.50 -9.68 15.47
N PHE A 347 5.31 -9.32 14.20
CA PHE A 347 4.47 -10.10 13.29
C PHE A 347 5.02 -11.50 13.01
N PHE A 348 6.35 -11.67 13.02
CA PHE A 348 6.98 -12.98 12.89
C PHE A 348 6.75 -13.90 14.11
N LEU A 349 6.55 -13.32 15.30
CA LEU A 349 6.41 -14.06 16.56
C LEU A 349 4.95 -14.34 16.95
N LEU A 350 3.96 -13.77 16.25
CA LEU A 350 2.52 -14.00 16.50
C LEU A 350 2.07 -15.38 16.02
#